data_AF-A0A7C1HEH1-F1
#
_entry.id   AF-A0A7C1HEH1-F1
#
_cell.length_a   1.000
_cell.length_b   1.000
_cell.length_c   1.000
_cell.angle_alpha   90.00
_cell.angle_beta   90.00
_cell.angle_gamma   90.00
#
_symmetry.space_group_name_H-M   'P 1'
#
loop_
_entity.id
_entity.type
_entity.pdbx_description
1 polymer ?
#
loop_
_entity_poly.entity_id
_entity_poly.type
_entity_poly.pdbx_seq_one_letter_code
_entity_poly.pdbx_strand_id
1 'polypeptide(L)'
;MARPHPAGKVPKVEHHRKKNFTHDPAATLGVLPEARMTDAELQQEMIQAVKDQGWTNEYPVDVVIIEPEWRLLRDLLGNIIKCEVNTHVVQKKNADGSCRANDISFIQQHTGNGQYGKTEFHGMGMQSSPVTCP
;
A
#
# COMPACT_ATOMS: atom_id res chain seq x y z
N MET A 1 32.77 -47.81 51.79
CA MET A 1 31.48 -48.01 51.11
C MET A 1 30.61 -46.80 51.38
N ALA A 2 30.50 -45.88 50.43
CA ALA A 2 29.73 -44.65 50.54
C ALA A 2 28.70 -44.63 49.40
N ARG A 3 27.42 -44.45 49.74
CA ARG A 3 26.32 -44.29 48.77
C ARG A 3 26.22 -42.81 48.38
N PRO A 4 26.31 -42.43 47.09
CA PRO A 4 26.02 -41.08 46.67
C PRO A 4 24.52 -40.90 46.39
N HIS A 5 23.99 -39.74 46.81
CA HIS A 5 22.65 -39.23 46.52
C HIS A 5 22.48 -38.97 44.99
N PRO A 6 21.29 -39.18 44.39
CA PRO A 6 21.06 -38.82 43.00
C PRO A 6 20.87 -37.31 42.83
N ALA A 7 21.70 -36.73 41.96
CA ALA A 7 21.59 -35.36 41.47
C ALA A 7 20.28 -35.15 40.68
N GLY A 8 19.62 -34.03 40.92
CA GLY A 8 18.42 -33.60 40.20
C GLY A 8 18.66 -33.43 38.70
N LYS A 9 17.74 -33.93 37.88
CA LYS A 9 17.76 -33.74 36.43
C LYS A 9 17.31 -32.32 36.08
N VAL A 10 18.19 -31.55 35.47
CA VAL A 10 17.85 -30.30 34.78
C VAL A 10 17.19 -30.67 33.43
N PRO A 11 15.98 -30.20 33.11
CA PRO A 11 15.37 -30.49 31.82
C PRO A 11 16.09 -29.73 30.70
N LYS A 12 16.49 -30.49 29.67
CA LYS A 12 17.12 -30.02 28.44
C LYS A 12 16.07 -29.28 27.62
N VAL A 13 16.26 -27.96 27.46
CA VAL A 13 15.35 -27.13 26.66
C VAL A 13 15.38 -27.57 25.20
N GLU A 14 14.18 -27.71 24.68
CA GLU A 14 13.80 -28.37 23.43
C GLU A 14 14.19 -27.53 22.21
N HIS A 15 14.83 -28.17 21.22
CA HIS A 15 15.01 -27.61 19.89
C HIS A 15 13.65 -27.54 19.17
N HIS A 16 12.99 -26.39 19.23
CA HIS A 16 11.77 -26.15 18.46
C HIS A 16 12.07 -25.47 17.12
N ARG A 17 12.19 -26.34 16.10
CA ARG A 17 11.58 -26.25 14.77
C ARG A 17 11.67 -24.90 14.03
N LYS A 18 12.53 -24.87 13.00
CA LYS A 18 12.47 -23.93 11.88
C LYS A 18 11.02 -23.88 11.36
N LYS A 19 10.36 -22.72 11.48
CA LYS A 19 9.04 -22.49 10.88
C LYS A 19 9.22 -22.37 9.37
N ASN A 20 8.99 -23.46 8.66
CA ASN A 20 8.71 -23.41 7.24
C ASN A 20 7.41 -22.64 7.08
N PHE A 21 7.48 -21.42 6.53
CA PHE A 21 6.31 -20.71 6.02
C PHE A 21 5.82 -21.49 4.78
N THR A 22 4.92 -22.44 5.01
CA THR A 22 4.07 -22.98 3.96
C THR A 22 3.22 -21.83 3.42
N HIS A 23 3.37 -21.55 2.13
CA HIS A 23 2.48 -20.71 1.35
C HIS A 23 1.06 -21.28 1.50
N ASP A 24 0.14 -20.52 2.06
CA ASP A 24 -1.27 -20.87 2.13
C ASP A 24 -1.89 -20.56 0.76
N PRO A 25 -2.34 -21.55 -0.04
CA PRO A 25 -2.76 -21.31 -1.42
C PRO A 25 -4.20 -20.80 -1.55
N ALA A 26 -4.82 -20.30 -0.47
CA ALA A 26 -6.19 -19.81 -0.49
C ALA A 26 -6.34 -18.45 0.21
N ALA A 27 -5.42 -17.52 -0.02
CA ALA A 27 -5.71 -16.11 0.26
C ALA A 27 -6.88 -15.68 -0.65
N THR A 28 -8.06 -15.48 -0.08
CA THR A 28 -9.18 -14.84 -0.80
C THR A 28 -8.70 -13.49 -1.30
N LEU A 29 -8.59 -13.36 -2.63
CA LEU A 29 -8.24 -12.09 -3.25
C LEU A 29 -9.34 -11.07 -2.95
N GLY A 30 -8.94 -9.88 -2.50
CA GLY A 30 -9.87 -8.79 -2.31
C GLY A 30 -10.45 -8.33 -3.65
N VAL A 31 -11.74 -7.98 -3.64
CA VAL A 31 -12.36 -7.21 -4.73
C VAL A 31 -12.20 -5.74 -4.40
N LEU A 32 -11.73 -4.95 -5.37
CA LEU A 32 -11.62 -3.50 -5.23
C LEU A 32 -13.02 -2.88 -5.17
N PRO A 33 -13.21 -1.81 -4.37
CA PRO A 33 -14.46 -1.06 -4.40
C PRO A 33 -14.66 -0.41 -5.78
N GLU A 34 -15.90 -0.03 -6.08
CA GLU A 34 -16.18 0.81 -7.25
C GLU A 34 -15.50 2.18 -7.10
N ALA A 35 -14.94 2.68 -8.21
CA ALA A 35 -14.36 4.01 -8.25
C ALA A 35 -15.44 5.07 -8.01
N ARG A 36 -15.15 6.02 -7.11
CA ARG A 36 -16.01 7.17 -6.82
C ARG A 36 -15.81 8.32 -7.80
N MET A 37 -14.66 8.33 -8.47
CA MET A 37 -14.32 9.26 -9.55
C MET A 37 -13.64 8.44 -10.66
N THR A 38 -14.07 8.65 -11.91
CA THR A 38 -13.48 8.01 -13.09
C THR A 38 -13.02 9.09 -14.04
N ASP A 39 -11.71 9.23 -14.18
CA ASP A 39 -11.04 10.17 -15.07
C ASP A 39 -9.76 9.52 -15.57
N ALA A 40 -9.75 9.16 -16.85
CA ALA A 40 -8.67 8.38 -17.44
C ALA A 40 -7.35 9.17 -17.53
N GLU A 41 -7.42 10.48 -17.73
CA GLU A 41 -6.21 11.33 -17.78
C GLU A 41 -5.62 11.43 -16.39
N LEU A 42 -6.45 11.70 -15.38
CA LEU A 42 -6.00 11.75 -13.99
C LEU A 42 -5.42 10.42 -13.51
N GLN A 43 -6.07 9.29 -13.83
CA GLN A 43 -5.56 7.96 -13.47
C GLN A 43 -4.19 7.70 -14.11
N GLN A 44 -3.95 8.15 -15.36
CA GLN A 44 -2.63 8.04 -15.99
C GLN A 44 -1.59 8.91 -15.30
N GLU A 45 -1.93 10.14 -14.91
CA GLU A 45 -1.03 10.99 -14.14
C GLU A 45 -0.66 10.36 -12.79
N MET A 46 -1.63 9.76 -12.09
CA MET A 46 -1.40 9.03 -10.84
C MET A 46 -0.48 7.83 -11.04
N ILE A 47 -0.70 7.04 -12.09
CA ILE A 47 0.20 5.92 -12.48
C ILE A 47 1.62 6.44 -12.73
N GLN A 48 1.77 7.56 -13.42
CA GLN A 48 3.07 8.15 -13.68
C GLN A 48 3.74 8.64 -12.39
N ALA A 49 3.01 9.33 -11.52
CA ALA A 49 3.52 9.78 -10.22
C ALA A 49 4.00 8.61 -9.33
N VAL A 50 3.36 7.44 -9.44
CA VAL A 50 3.80 6.21 -8.79
C VAL A 50 5.06 5.63 -9.45
N LYS A 51 5.14 5.61 -10.79
CA LYS A 51 6.35 5.16 -11.50
C LYS A 51 7.56 6.04 -11.16
N ASP A 52 7.36 7.33 -11.00
CA ASP A 52 8.40 8.30 -10.65
C ASP A 52 9.01 8.04 -9.24
N GLN A 53 8.35 7.24 -8.39
CA GLN A 53 8.93 6.77 -7.12
C GLN A 53 10.09 5.79 -7.32
N GLY A 54 10.28 5.24 -8.52
CA GLY A 54 11.42 4.38 -8.85
C GLY A 54 11.36 2.98 -8.24
N TRP A 55 10.18 2.48 -7.87
CA TRP A 55 10.02 1.10 -7.42
C TRP A 55 10.26 0.12 -8.57
N THR A 56 11.14 -0.87 -8.34
CA THR A 56 11.59 -1.81 -9.37
C THR A 56 11.07 -3.23 -9.20
N ASN A 57 10.49 -3.55 -8.03
CA ASN A 57 9.97 -4.89 -7.74
C ASN A 57 8.53 -5.09 -8.21
N GLU A 58 7.83 -4.01 -8.50
CA GLU A 58 6.43 -3.98 -8.92
C GLU A 58 6.17 -2.73 -9.75
N TYR A 59 5.06 -2.73 -10.48
CA TYR A 59 4.62 -1.59 -11.29
C TYR A 59 3.14 -1.33 -11.11
N PRO A 60 2.70 -0.06 -11.11
CA PRO A 60 1.28 0.28 -11.09
C PRO A 60 0.60 -0.16 -12.39
N VAL A 61 -0.54 -0.82 -12.26
CA VAL A 61 -1.37 -1.28 -13.40
C VAL A 61 -2.74 -0.62 -13.45
N ASP A 62 -3.25 -0.14 -12.31
CA ASP A 62 -4.55 0.52 -12.22
C ASP A 62 -4.65 1.40 -10.96
N VAL A 63 -5.59 2.33 -10.96
CA VAL A 63 -5.87 3.25 -9.86
C VAL A 63 -7.37 3.38 -9.66
N VAL A 64 -7.85 3.02 -8.47
CA VAL A 64 -9.24 3.19 -8.07
C VAL A 64 -9.33 4.39 -7.14
N ILE A 65 -9.99 5.45 -7.59
CA ILE A 65 -10.19 6.66 -6.79
C ILE A 65 -11.37 6.43 -5.84
N ILE A 66 -11.11 6.44 -4.53
CA ILE A 66 -12.09 6.03 -3.51
C ILE A 66 -12.81 7.22 -2.87
N GLU A 67 -12.40 8.44 -3.19
CA GLU A 67 -13.07 9.66 -2.78
C GLU A 67 -13.85 10.27 -3.96
N PRO A 68 -15.05 10.83 -3.71
CA PRO A 68 -15.89 11.38 -4.78
C PRO A 68 -15.37 12.72 -5.31
N GLU A 69 -14.50 13.40 -4.56
CA GLU A 69 -13.95 14.71 -4.90
C GLU A 69 -12.60 14.89 -4.20
N TRP A 70 -11.85 15.87 -4.68
CA TRP A 70 -10.61 16.30 -4.06
C TRP A 70 -10.86 17.02 -2.74
N ARG A 71 -10.14 16.65 -1.69
CA ARG A 71 -10.16 17.36 -0.42
C ARG A 71 -9.29 18.60 -0.53
N LEU A 72 -9.86 19.78 -0.27
CA LEU A 72 -9.11 21.04 -0.23
C LEU A 72 -8.38 21.18 1.11
N LEU A 73 -7.06 21.35 1.07
CA LEU A 73 -6.26 21.70 2.23
C LEU A 73 -6.03 23.20 2.25
N ARG A 74 -6.22 23.80 3.43
CA ARG A 74 -6.10 25.23 3.65
C ARG A 74 -5.04 25.54 4.69
N ASP A 75 -4.40 26.70 4.57
CA ASP A 75 -3.54 27.25 5.61
C ASP A 75 -4.37 27.82 6.77
N LEU A 76 -3.68 28.33 7.80
CA LEU A 76 -4.31 28.93 8.99
C LEU A 76 -5.10 30.22 8.68
N LEU A 77 -4.87 30.84 7.52
CA LEU A 77 -5.56 32.04 7.06
C LEU A 77 -6.76 31.71 6.15
N GLY A 78 -6.98 30.42 5.85
CA GLY A 78 -8.08 29.93 5.01
C GLY A 78 -7.75 29.86 3.52
N ASN A 79 -6.52 30.17 3.09
CA ASN A 79 -6.11 30.07 1.70
C ASN A 79 -5.97 28.60 1.29
N ILE A 80 -6.44 28.25 0.09
CA ILE A 80 -6.22 26.91 -0.47
C ILE A 80 -4.75 26.78 -0.85
N ILE A 81 -4.08 25.76 -0.32
CA ILE A 81 -2.66 25.49 -0.58
C ILE A 81 -2.44 24.31 -1.51
N LYS A 82 -3.30 23.29 -1.41
CA LYS A 82 -3.28 22.09 -2.24
C LYS A 82 -4.61 21.38 -2.13
N CYS A 83 -4.83 20.41 -3.01
CA CYS A 83 -5.85 19.42 -2.84
C CYS A 83 -5.23 18.02 -2.70
N GLU A 84 -5.97 17.10 -2.07
CA GLU A 84 -5.55 15.72 -1.83
C GLU A 84 -6.68 14.75 -2.16
N VAL A 85 -6.33 13.57 -2.67
CA VAL A 85 -7.28 12.49 -2.91
C VAL A 85 -6.67 11.14 -2.51
N ASN A 86 -7.47 10.29 -1.89
CA ASN A 86 -7.12 8.92 -1.54
C ASN A 86 -7.54 7.93 -2.62
N THR A 87 -6.70 6.93 -2.86
CA THR A 87 -6.90 5.92 -3.90
C THR A 87 -6.45 4.55 -3.41
N HIS A 88 -6.94 3.50 -4.08
CA HIS A 88 -6.26 2.21 -4.11
C HIS A 88 -5.48 2.10 -5.42
N VAL A 89 -4.15 2.00 -5.33
CA VAL A 89 -3.30 1.76 -6.50
C VAL A 89 -2.98 0.28 -6.57
N VAL A 90 -3.34 -0.34 -7.69
CA VAL A 90 -3.03 -1.73 -7.96
C VAL A 90 -1.63 -1.83 -8.52
N GLN A 91 -0.78 -2.59 -7.83
CA GLN A 91 0.58 -2.86 -8.22
C GLN A 91 0.75 -4.35 -8.53
N LYS A 92 1.37 -4.62 -9.68
CA LYS A 92 1.68 -5.98 -10.12
C LYS A 92 3.15 -6.28 -9.84
N LYS A 93 3.40 -7.36 -9.10
CA LYS A 93 4.75 -7.80 -8.75
C LYS A 93 5.44 -8.41 -9.96
N ASN A 94 6.73 -8.10 -10.13
CA ASN A 94 7.54 -8.66 -11.22
C ASN A 94 7.85 -10.15 -11.02
N ALA A 95 7.95 -10.61 -9.78
CA ALA A 95 8.40 -11.96 -9.45
C ALA A 95 7.38 -13.06 -9.79
N ASP A 96 6.10 -12.82 -9.47
CA ASP A 96 5.03 -13.82 -9.57
C ASP A 96 3.82 -13.34 -10.38
N GLY A 97 3.83 -12.08 -10.84
CA GLY A 97 2.72 -11.48 -11.57
C GLY A 97 1.47 -11.22 -10.72
N SER A 98 1.53 -11.44 -9.40
CA SER A 98 0.40 -11.20 -8.49
C SER A 98 0.15 -9.70 -8.30
N CYS A 99 -1.10 -9.34 -8.04
CA CYS A 99 -1.49 -7.96 -7.78
C CYS A 99 -1.78 -7.71 -6.31
N ARG A 100 -1.44 -6.51 -5.85
CA ARG A 100 -1.85 -5.96 -4.56
C ARG A 100 -2.35 -4.54 -4.72
N ALA A 101 -3.36 -4.19 -3.94
CA ALA A 101 -3.82 -2.82 -3.81
C ALA A 101 -3.14 -2.19 -2.59
N ASN A 102 -2.57 -1.01 -2.77
CA ASN A 102 -2.06 -0.19 -1.68
C ASN A 102 -2.85 1.12 -1.60
N ASP A 103 -3.05 1.60 -0.38
CA ASP A 103 -3.59 2.93 -0.17
C ASP A 103 -2.52 3.95 -0.53
N ILE A 104 -2.80 4.78 -1.53
CA ILE A 104 -1.91 5.86 -1.95
C ILE A 104 -2.72 7.14 -2.06
N SER A 105 -2.21 8.20 -1.45
CA SER A 105 -2.75 9.54 -1.61
C SER A 105 -1.93 10.34 -2.61
N PHE A 106 -2.64 11.16 -3.37
CA PHE A 106 -2.07 12.08 -4.35
C PHE A 106 -2.44 13.51 -3.99
N ILE A 107 -1.61 14.46 -4.36
CA ILE A 107 -1.88 15.89 -4.20
C ILE A 107 -1.71 16.64 -5.51
N GLN A 108 -2.36 17.80 -5.60
CA GLN A 108 -2.01 18.84 -6.58
C GLN A 108 -1.83 20.16 -5.83
N GLN A 109 -0.70 20.84 -6.04
CA GLN A 109 -0.43 22.13 -5.41
C GLN A 109 -1.31 23.22 -6.03
N HIS A 110 -1.87 24.11 -5.22
CA HIS A 110 -2.61 25.25 -5.73
C HIS A 110 -1.63 26.31 -6.24
N THR A 111 -1.69 26.64 -7.52
CA THR A 111 -0.72 27.55 -8.19
C THR A 111 -1.19 29.01 -8.24
N GLY A 112 -2.37 29.30 -7.66
CA GLY A 112 -3.01 30.61 -7.71
C GLY A 112 -4.12 30.66 -8.76
N ASN A 113 -4.97 31.69 -8.71
CA ASN A 113 -6.07 31.90 -9.66
C ASN A 113 -7.03 30.69 -9.84
N GLY A 114 -7.19 29.86 -8.82
CA GLY A 114 -8.03 28.66 -8.87
C GLY A 114 -7.44 27.51 -9.70
N GLN A 115 -6.15 27.56 -10.03
CA GLN A 115 -5.45 26.53 -10.78
C GLN A 115 -4.69 25.58 -9.86
N TYR A 116 -4.52 24.35 -10.35
CA TYR A 116 -3.78 23.29 -9.69
C TYR A 116 -2.63 22.82 -10.58
N GLY A 117 -1.51 22.47 -9.96
CA GLY A 117 -0.35 21.91 -10.63
C GLY A 117 -0.52 20.44 -11.00
N LYS A 118 0.60 19.80 -11.36
CA LYS A 118 0.64 18.37 -11.67
C LYS A 118 0.19 17.51 -10.48
N THR A 119 -0.29 16.32 -10.79
CA THR A 119 -0.56 15.27 -9.80
C THR A 119 0.75 14.70 -9.25
N GLU A 120 0.88 14.70 -7.91
CA GLU A 120 2.08 14.25 -7.21
C GLU A 120 1.74 13.14 -6.22
N PHE A 121 2.62 12.14 -6.10
CA PHE A 121 2.56 11.17 -5.02
C PHE A 121 2.71 11.88 -3.68
N HIS A 122 1.78 11.67 -2.75
CA HIS A 122 1.81 12.31 -1.44
C HIS A 122 2.20 11.36 -0.32
N GLY A 123 1.54 10.21 -0.25
CA GLY A 123 1.75 9.26 0.83
C GLY A 123 1.24 7.87 0.51
N MET A 124 1.77 6.88 1.23
CA MET A 124 1.30 5.50 1.19
C MET A 124 0.75 5.14 2.56
N GLY A 125 -0.46 4.59 2.59
CA GLY A 125 -1.08 4.04 3.79
C GLY A 125 -0.46 2.71 4.21
N MET A 126 -0.82 2.22 5.39
CA MET A 126 -0.32 0.94 5.91
C MET A 126 -1.02 -0.28 5.30
N GLN A 127 -2.15 -0.08 4.63
CA GLN A 127 -2.93 -1.16 4.06
C GLN A 127 -2.35 -1.60 2.71
N SER A 128 -2.07 -2.90 2.62
CA SER A 128 -1.63 -3.58 1.41
C SER A 128 -2.39 -4.90 1.35
N SER A 129 -3.23 -5.08 0.33
CA SER A 129 -4.12 -6.25 0.24
C SER A 129 -3.93 -6.95 -1.11
N PRO A 130 -3.81 -8.29 -1.13
CA PRO A 130 -3.78 -9.03 -2.39
C PRO A 130 -5.14 -8.90 -3.09
N VAL A 131 -5.13 -8.64 -4.40
CA VAL A 131 -6.33 -8.44 -5.23
C VAL A 131 -6.21 -9.19 -6.54
N THR A 132 -7.35 -9.43 -7.19
CA THR A 132 -7.37 -9.87 -8.59
C THR A 132 -6.78 -8.77 -9.46
N CYS A 133 -5.89 -9.14 -10.39
CA CYS A 133 -5.36 -8.17 -11.34
C CYS A 133 -6.49 -7.69 -12.28
N PRO A 134 -6.52 -6.39 -12.63
CA PRO A 134 -7.42 -5.83 -13.63
C PRO A 134 -7.15 -6.39 -15.04
#